data_AF-A0AA95G9X6-F1
#
_entry.id   AF-A0AA95G9X6-F1
#
_cell.length_a   1.000
_cell.length_b   1.000
_cell.length_c   1.000
_cell.angle_alpha   90.00
_cell.angle_beta   90.00
_cell.angle_gamma   90.00
#
_symmetry.space_group_name_H-M   'P 1'
#
loop_
_entity.id
_entity.type
_entity.pdbx_description
1 polymer ?
#
loop_
_entity_poly.entity_id
_entity_poly.type
_entity_poly.pdbx_seq_one_letter_code
_entity_poly.pdbx_strand_id
1 'polypeptide(L)'
;MLPEINTILEVFERMSLDDKVYFSFPNEEDIQVCILFNKKPDKRNWSLWFAMNEEASKQTLSVQHLQQVLKAFKINEKIFLKEIADVLLLQAAYADEFIRQISEVLGKEAVQKSILQTQNFMDELAEKIRSLIPPDNEKSIEEKKQQKAKNKNKFKIVK
;
A
#
# COMPACT_ATOMS: atom_id res chain seq x y z
N MET A 1 -18.87 -5.67 -2.74
CA MET A 1 -18.10 -4.76 -3.62
C MET A 1 -16.64 -4.94 -3.29
N LEU A 2 -15.75 -5.06 -4.27
CA LEU A 2 -14.31 -5.11 -4.00
C LEU A 2 -13.86 -3.71 -3.56
N PRO A 3 -13.00 -3.57 -2.53
CA PRO A 3 -12.41 -2.29 -2.15
C PRO A 3 -11.64 -1.66 -3.32
N GLU A 4 -11.43 -0.34 -3.28
CA GLU A 4 -10.53 0.31 -4.23
C GLU A 4 -9.13 -0.32 -4.14
N ILE A 5 -8.52 -0.62 -5.30
CA ILE A 5 -7.22 -1.30 -5.40
C ILE A 5 -6.14 -0.62 -4.56
N ASN A 6 -6.14 0.72 -4.54
CA ASN A 6 -5.16 1.49 -3.77
C ASN A 6 -5.29 1.23 -2.27
N THR A 7 -6.52 1.13 -1.74
CA THR A 7 -6.74 0.88 -0.31
C THR A 7 -6.21 -0.50 0.10
N ILE A 8 -6.50 -1.55 -0.67
CA ILE A 8 -5.98 -2.89 -0.39
C ILE A 8 -4.45 -2.91 -0.45
N LEU A 9 -3.88 -2.28 -1.48
CA LEU A 9 -2.43 -2.25 -1.65
C LEU A 9 -1.71 -1.47 -0.55
N GLU A 10 -2.25 -0.33 -0.12
CA GLU A 10 -1.70 0.43 1.01
C GLU A 10 -1.76 -0.37 2.31
N VAL A 11 -2.88 -1.07 2.55
CA VAL A 11 -3.00 -2.00 3.68
C VAL A 11 -1.97 -3.11 3.56
N PHE A 12 -1.79 -3.69 2.38
CA PHE A 12 -0.82 -4.74 2.13
C PHE A 12 0.62 -4.28 2.41
N GLU A 13 1.05 -3.15 1.86
CA GLU A 13 2.41 -2.64 2.11
C GLU A 13 2.68 -2.37 3.60
N ARG A 14 1.67 -1.85 4.31
CA ARG A 14 1.79 -1.51 5.73
C ARG A 14 1.77 -2.74 6.62
N MET A 15 0.79 -3.62 6.39
CA MET A 15 0.42 -4.70 7.31
C MET A 15 1.03 -6.06 6.96
N SER A 16 1.61 -6.23 5.76
CA SER A 16 2.27 -7.49 5.42
C SER A 16 3.34 -7.83 6.46
N LEU A 17 3.19 -9.02 7.04
CA LEU A 17 4.13 -9.61 7.99
C LEU A 17 5.39 -10.11 7.28
N ASP A 18 5.27 -10.51 6.01
CA ASP A 18 6.37 -10.98 5.19
C ASP A 18 7.13 -9.80 4.57
N ASP A 19 8.46 -9.86 4.66
CA ASP A 19 9.37 -8.91 4.01
C ASP A 19 9.35 -9.03 2.49
N LYS A 20 9.04 -10.23 1.97
CA LYS A 20 8.97 -10.51 0.54
C LYS A 20 7.78 -11.41 0.24
N VAL A 21 7.01 -11.04 -0.77
CA VAL A 21 5.90 -11.85 -1.28
C VAL A 21 6.00 -11.93 -2.80
N TYR A 22 5.96 -13.13 -3.34
CA TYR A 22 6.08 -13.39 -4.76
C TYR A 22 4.75 -13.90 -5.32
N PHE A 23 4.35 -13.33 -6.45
CA PHE A 23 3.16 -13.72 -7.18
C PHE A 23 3.53 -14.00 -8.64
N SER A 24 2.72 -14.85 -9.26
CA SER A 24 2.93 -15.28 -10.63
C SER A 24 1.58 -15.37 -11.33
N PHE A 25 1.38 -14.62 -12.40
CA PHE A 25 0.12 -14.56 -13.14
C PHE A 25 0.37 -14.79 -14.64
N PRO A 26 -0.44 -15.62 -15.32
CA PRO A 26 -0.53 -15.52 -16.77
C PRO A 26 -1.23 -14.20 -17.14
N ASN A 27 -0.68 -13.47 -18.10
CA ASN A 27 -1.36 -12.32 -18.67
C ASN A 27 -2.40 -12.74 -19.73
N GLU A 28 -3.09 -11.77 -20.33
CA GLU A 28 -4.09 -12.05 -21.39
C GLU A 28 -3.52 -12.77 -22.64
N GLU A 29 -2.21 -12.77 -22.83
CA GLU A 29 -1.52 -13.45 -23.93
C GLU A 29 -0.91 -14.80 -23.51
N ASP A 30 -1.27 -15.29 -22.32
CA ASP A 30 -0.73 -16.51 -21.70
C ASP A 30 0.78 -16.47 -21.45
N ILE A 31 1.33 -15.26 -21.30
CA ILE A 31 2.72 -15.02 -20.93
C ILE A 31 2.78 -14.86 -19.41
N GLN A 32 3.68 -15.61 -18.77
CA GLN A 32 3.87 -15.55 -17.33
C GLN A 32 4.51 -14.22 -16.91
N VAL A 33 3.84 -13.51 -16.00
CA VAL A 33 4.29 -12.28 -15.36
C VAL A 33 4.55 -12.56 -13.89
N CYS A 34 5.74 -12.18 -13.46
CA CYS A 34 6.21 -12.28 -12.09
C CYS A 34 6.01 -10.94 -11.39
N ILE A 35 5.49 -10.96 -10.16
CA ILE A 35 5.35 -9.79 -9.31
C ILE A 35 6.01 -10.09 -7.96
N LEU A 36 6.93 -9.24 -7.54
CA LEU A 36 7.58 -9.33 -6.23
C LEU A 36 7.27 -8.08 -5.42
N PHE A 37 6.64 -8.27 -4.27
CA PHE A 37 6.67 -7.31 -3.19
C PHE A 37 7.93 -7.54 -2.35
N ASN A 38 8.65 -6.47 -2.02
CA ASN A 38 9.80 -6.46 -1.14
C ASN A 38 9.75 -5.20 -0.28
N LYS A 39 9.52 -5.36 1.01
CA LYS A 39 9.31 -4.27 1.96
C LYS A 39 10.61 -3.48 2.16
N LYS A 40 10.64 -2.24 1.65
CA LYS A 40 11.79 -1.35 1.72
C LYS A 40 11.43 0.03 2.29
N PRO A 41 12.40 0.75 2.89
CA PRO A 41 12.16 2.10 3.40
C PRO A 41 11.84 3.15 2.32
N ASP A 42 12.31 2.92 1.09
CA ASP A 42 12.24 3.87 -0.04
C ASP A 42 10.91 3.83 -0.82
N LYS A 43 9.92 3.05 -0.35
CA LYS A 43 8.57 2.89 -0.92
C LYS A 43 8.54 2.33 -2.35
N ARG A 44 9.67 1.87 -2.89
CA ARG A 44 9.74 1.16 -4.19
C ARG A 44 9.67 -0.35 -3.94
N ASN A 45 8.54 -0.76 -3.40
CA ASN A 45 8.37 -2.10 -2.86
C ASN A 45 7.97 -3.14 -3.93
N TRP A 46 7.53 -2.72 -5.11
CA TRP A 46 7.01 -3.63 -6.12
C TRP A 46 7.98 -3.79 -7.28
N SER A 47 8.18 -5.03 -7.73
CA SER A 47 8.91 -5.36 -8.94
C SER A 47 8.05 -6.24 -9.85
N LEU A 48 7.97 -5.93 -11.14
CA LEU A 48 7.20 -6.70 -12.12
C LEU A 48 8.05 -6.99 -13.35
N TRP A 49 7.97 -8.21 -13.89
CA TRP A 49 8.70 -8.63 -15.09
C TRP A 49 8.02 -9.82 -15.78
N PHE A 50 8.29 -10.01 -17.07
CA PHE A 50 7.94 -11.26 -17.76
C PHE A 50 8.92 -12.36 -17.37
N ALA A 51 8.42 -13.55 -17.03
CA ALA A 51 9.24 -14.68 -16.60
C ALA A 51 10.30 -15.09 -17.64
N MET A 52 9.97 -14.92 -18.93
CA MET A 52 10.87 -15.28 -20.03
C MET A 52 12.06 -14.32 -20.20
N ASN A 53 11.99 -13.11 -19.64
CA ASN A 53 13.04 -12.11 -19.79
C ASN A 53 13.03 -11.10 -18.64
N GLU A 54 13.58 -11.49 -17.49
CA GLU A 54 13.67 -10.62 -16.32
C GLU A 54 14.52 -9.37 -16.60
N GLU A 55 15.72 -9.53 -17.16
CA GLU A 55 16.68 -8.45 -17.32
C GLU A 55 16.14 -7.29 -18.16
N ALA A 56 15.41 -7.59 -19.25
CA ALA A 56 14.89 -6.55 -20.13
C ALA A 56 13.55 -5.96 -19.70
N SER A 57 12.75 -6.69 -18.91
CA SER A 57 11.36 -6.30 -18.61
C SER A 57 11.12 -5.85 -17.17
N LYS A 58 12.09 -6.05 -16.27
CA LYS A 58 11.93 -5.75 -14.84
C LYS A 58 11.76 -4.26 -14.59
N GLN A 59 10.63 -3.93 -13.97
CA GLN A 59 10.31 -2.58 -13.50
C GLN A 59 10.16 -2.60 -11.99
N THR A 60 10.82 -1.66 -11.30
CA THR A 60 10.64 -1.45 -9.86
C THR A 60 9.85 -0.15 -9.63
N LEU A 61 8.77 -0.22 -8.86
CA LEU A 61 7.82 0.88 -8.71
C LEU A 61 7.23 0.98 -7.30
N SER A 62 6.63 2.13 -7.02
CA SER A 62 5.80 2.36 -5.83
C SER A 62 4.36 1.93 -6.08
N VAL A 63 3.60 1.75 -4.99
CA VAL A 63 2.18 1.36 -5.03
C VAL A 63 1.32 2.23 -5.96
N GLN A 64 1.61 3.53 -6.03
CA GLN A 64 0.85 4.51 -6.84
C GLN A 64 0.87 4.21 -8.34
N HIS A 65 1.93 3.56 -8.84
CA HIS A 65 2.07 3.23 -10.25
C HIS A 65 1.65 1.80 -10.57
N LEU A 66 1.40 0.96 -9.56
CA LEU A 66 1.18 -0.46 -9.73
C LEU A 66 -0.03 -0.75 -10.61
N GLN A 67 -1.15 -0.06 -10.40
CA GLN A 67 -2.34 -0.27 -11.21
C GLN A 67 -2.10 0.02 -12.71
N GLN A 68 -1.32 1.04 -13.04
CA GLN A 68 -0.99 1.36 -14.44
C GLN A 68 -0.08 0.29 -15.06
N VAL A 69 0.87 -0.21 -14.28
CA VAL A 69 1.80 -1.27 -14.73
C VAL A 69 1.08 -2.60 -14.89
N LEU A 70 0.16 -2.97 -13.99
CA LEU A 70 -0.68 -4.17 -14.15
C LEU A 70 -1.45 -4.16 -15.48
N LYS A 71 -2.01 -2.99 -15.86
CA LYS A 71 -2.67 -2.80 -17.16
C LYS A 71 -1.70 -2.94 -18.33
N ALA A 72 -0.49 -2.37 -18.22
CA ALA A 72 0.53 -2.48 -19.27
C ALA A 72 0.99 -3.92 -19.50
N PHE A 73 1.09 -4.72 -18.43
CA PHE A 73 1.42 -6.13 -18.49
C PHE A 73 0.21 -7.04 -18.81
N LYS A 74 -0.98 -6.47 -19.03
CA LYS A 74 -2.24 -7.18 -19.28
C LYS A 74 -2.59 -8.20 -18.19
N ILE A 75 -2.35 -7.85 -16.92
CA ILE A 75 -2.72 -8.67 -15.77
C ILE A 75 -4.15 -8.32 -15.36
N ASN A 76 -4.98 -9.34 -15.14
CA ASN A 76 -6.34 -9.14 -14.66
C ASN A 76 -6.34 -8.60 -13.22
N GLU A 77 -6.76 -7.34 -13.05
CA GLU A 77 -6.79 -6.64 -11.76
C GLU A 77 -7.58 -7.40 -10.69
N LYS A 78 -8.69 -8.05 -11.06
CA LYS A 78 -9.52 -8.81 -10.10
C LYS A 78 -8.80 -10.05 -9.58
N ILE A 79 -8.08 -10.75 -10.45
CA ILE A 79 -7.31 -11.95 -10.08
C ILE A 79 -6.16 -11.53 -9.15
N PHE A 80 -5.44 -10.47 -9.54
CA PHE A 80 -4.37 -9.92 -8.72
C PHE A 80 -4.87 -9.49 -7.33
N LEU A 81 -5.98 -8.74 -7.26
CA LEU A 81 -6.57 -8.32 -5.99
C LEU A 81 -7.02 -9.48 -5.11
N LYS A 82 -7.53 -10.56 -5.73
CA LYS A 82 -7.90 -11.77 -5.00
C LYS A 82 -6.68 -12.40 -4.34
N GLU A 83 -5.58 -12.60 -5.06
CA GLU A 83 -4.35 -13.16 -4.48
C GLU A 83 -3.78 -12.30 -3.35
N ILE A 84 -3.82 -10.97 -3.51
CA ILE A 84 -3.42 -10.04 -2.44
C ILE A 84 -4.30 -10.20 -1.20
N ALA A 85 -5.61 -10.29 -1.39
CA ALA A 85 -6.55 -10.49 -0.31
C ALA A 85 -6.35 -11.85 0.36
N ASP A 86 -6.11 -12.91 -0.41
CA ASP A 86 -5.87 -14.26 0.10
C ASP A 86 -4.62 -14.31 1.00
N VAL A 87 -3.53 -13.60 0.63
CA VAL A 87 -2.35 -13.45 1.49
C VAL A 87 -2.68 -12.73 2.79
N LEU A 88 -3.42 -11.62 2.74
CA LEU A 88 -3.82 -10.89 3.95
C LEU A 88 -4.72 -11.71 4.87
N LEU A 89 -5.66 -12.46 4.28
CA LEU A 89 -6.54 -13.35 5.03
C LEU A 89 -5.77 -14.50 5.67
N LEU A 90 -4.78 -15.05 4.97
CA LEU A 90 -3.89 -16.07 5.53
C LEU A 90 -3.09 -15.53 6.71
N GLN A 91 -2.49 -14.34 6.57
CA GLN A 91 -1.77 -13.67 7.66
C GLN A 91 -2.69 -13.38 8.86
N ALA A 92 -3.92 -12.94 8.61
CA ALA A 92 -4.91 -12.72 9.66
C ALA A 92 -5.27 -14.02 10.40
N ALA A 93 -5.45 -15.13 9.68
CA ALA A 93 -5.72 -16.44 10.27
C ALA A 93 -4.55 -16.93 11.14
N TYR A 94 -3.31 -16.75 10.69
CA TYR A 94 -2.13 -17.08 11.51
C TYR A 94 -2.01 -16.18 12.76
N ALA A 95 -2.31 -14.90 12.64
CA ALA A 95 -2.30 -13.98 13.78
C ALA A 95 -3.37 -14.36 14.82
N ASP A 96 -4.57 -14.75 14.39
CA ASP A 96 -5.62 -15.24 15.27
C ASP A 96 -5.20 -16.52 16.01
N GLU A 97 -4.65 -17.49 15.28
CA GLU A 97 -4.14 -18.72 15.88
C GLU A 97 -3.02 -18.45 16.89
N PHE A 98 -2.08 -17.55 16.56
CA PHE A 98 -1.03 -17.13 17.47
C PHE A 98 -1.59 -16.53 18.76
N ILE A 99 -2.56 -15.62 18.66
CA ILE A 99 -3.21 -15.01 19.83
C ILE A 99 -3.89 -16.08 20.68
N ARG A 100 -4.58 -17.04 20.06
CA ARG A 100 -5.26 -18.14 20.74
C ARG A 100 -4.26 -19.00 21.52
N GLN A 101 -3.20 -19.48 20.87
CA GLN A 101 -2.18 -20.33 21.49
C GLN A 101 -1.45 -19.62 22.64
N ILE A 102 -1.07 -18.35 22.45
CA ILE A 102 -0.41 -17.58 23.50
C ILE A 102 -1.36 -17.29 24.67
N SER A 103 -2.65 -17.07 24.40
CA SER A 103 -3.65 -16.88 25.45
C SER A 103 -3.87 -18.13 26.30
N GLU A 104 -3.73 -19.33 25.73
CA GLU A 104 -3.79 -20.60 26.46
C GLU A 104 -2.62 -20.75 27.43
N VAL A 105 -1.41 -20.30 27.04
CA VAL A 105 -0.18 -20.46 27.84
C VAL A 105 -0.03 -19.35 28.89
N LEU A 106 -0.27 -18.09 28.50
CA LEU A 106 0.01 -16.91 29.34
C LEU A 106 -1.25 -16.33 30.02
N GLY A 107 -2.42 -16.86 29.67
CA GLY A 107 -3.71 -16.35 30.13
C GLY A 107 -4.26 -15.24 29.25
N LYS A 108 -5.56 -15.35 28.93
CA LYS A 108 -6.28 -14.42 28.06
C LYS A 108 -6.19 -12.95 28.50
N GLU A 109 -6.28 -12.69 29.81
CA GLU A 109 -6.24 -11.33 30.35
C GLU A 109 -4.90 -10.63 30.11
N ALA A 110 -3.78 -11.35 30.27
CA ALA A 110 -2.45 -10.81 30.07
C ALA A 110 -2.23 -10.43 28.59
N VAL A 111 -2.63 -11.30 27.68
CA VAL A 111 -2.54 -11.06 26.22
C VAL A 111 -3.42 -9.88 25.81
N GLN A 112 -4.68 -9.85 26.25
CA GLN A 112 -5.60 -8.74 25.95
C GLN A 112 -5.08 -7.41 26.49
N LYS A 113 -4.55 -7.39 27.73
CA LYS A 113 -3.96 -6.18 28.32
C LYS A 113 -2.77 -5.69 27.50
N SER A 114 -1.89 -6.60 27.06
CA SER A 114 -0.75 -6.24 26.22
C SER A 114 -1.19 -5.65 24.87
N ILE A 115 -2.15 -6.29 24.19
CA ILE A 115 -2.69 -5.79 22.91
C ILE A 115 -3.28 -4.40 23.08
N LEU A 116 -4.11 -4.18 24.10
CA LEU A 116 -4.73 -2.89 24.37
C LEU A 116 -3.69 -1.80 24.70
N GLN A 117 -2.67 -2.13 25.49
CA GLN A 117 -1.57 -1.21 25.80
C GLN A 117 -0.82 -0.79 24.53
N THR A 118 -0.53 -1.73 23.64
CA THR A 118 0.10 -1.43 22.35
C THR A 118 -0.77 -0.56 21.47
N GLN A 119 -2.08 -0.84 21.39
CA GLN A 119 -3.03 0.00 20.63
C GLN A 119 -3.05 1.43 21.15
N ASN A 120 -3.21 1.61 22.46
CA ASN A 120 -3.21 2.93 23.09
C ASN A 120 -1.90 3.70 22.83
N PHE A 121 -0.75 3.02 22.92
CA PHE A 121 0.54 3.65 22.61
C PHE A 121 0.62 4.12 21.15
N MET A 122 0.13 3.31 20.21
CA MET A 122 0.13 3.67 18.79
C MET A 122 -0.81 4.85 18.51
N ASP A 123 -1.96 4.91 19.16
CA ASP A 123 -2.89 6.03 19.06
C ASP A 123 -2.29 7.33 19.62
N GLU A 124 -1.69 7.27 20.82
CA GLU A 124 -0.96 8.40 21.42
C GLU A 124 0.20 8.89 20.54
N LEU A 125 0.95 7.96 19.95
CA LEU A 125 2.04 8.28 19.03
C LEU A 125 1.50 8.99 17.78
N ALA A 126 0.40 8.51 17.20
CA ALA A 126 -0.22 9.12 16.04
C ALA A 126 -0.73 10.54 16.35
N GLU A 127 -1.32 10.78 17.52
CA GLU A 127 -1.74 12.11 17.97
C GLU A 127 -0.55 13.06 18.17
N LYS A 128 0.52 12.59 18.82
CA LYS A 128 1.75 13.40 18.99
C LYS A 128 2.36 13.79 17.64
N ILE A 129 2.44 12.85 16.69
CA ILE A 129 2.93 13.15 15.34
C ILE A 129 2.04 14.20 14.65
N ARG A 130 0.71 14.07 14.74
CA ARG A 130 -0.21 15.09 14.19
C ARG A 130 -0.02 16.45 14.83
N SER A 131 0.19 16.52 16.15
CA SER A 131 0.43 17.78 16.86
C SER A 131 1.74 18.48 16.48
N LEU A 132 2.74 17.72 15.99
CA LEU A 132 4.03 18.21 15.53
C LEU A 132 4.03 18.66 14.07
N ILE A 133 3.01 18.30 13.30
CA ILE A 133 2.83 18.75 11.91
C ILE A 133 2.04 20.06 11.95
N PRO A 134 2.64 21.22 11.60
CA PRO A 134 1.92 22.49 11.62
C PRO A 134 0.72 22.46 10.67
N PRO A 135 -0.43 23.06 11.04
CA PRO A 135 -1.62 23.13 10.19
C PRO A 135 -1.43 23.92 8.88
N ASP A 136 -0.27 24.56 8.66
CA ASP A 136 0.01 25.39 7.48
C ASP A 136 0.29 24.60 6.18
N ASN A 137 0.40 23.27 6.24
CA ASN A 137 0.59 22.45 5.03
C ASN A 137 -0.72 22.08 4.32
N GLU A 138 -1.90 22.24 4.94
CA GLU A 138 -3.18 21.98 4.27
C GLU A 138 -3.76 23.22 3.57
N LYS A 139 -3.47 24.44 4.06
CA LYS A 139 -3.95 25.68 3.43
C LYS A 139 -3.14 26.14 2.21
N SER A 140 -1.87 25.74 2.12
CA SER A 140 -0.98 26.21 1.04
C SER A 140 -1.28 25.63 -0.35
N ILE A 141 -2.07 24.56 -0.45
CA ILE A 141 -2.45 23.95 -1.74
C ILE A 141 -3.68 24.63 -2.35
N GLU A 142 -4.65 25.06 -1.55
CA GLU A 142 -5.80 25.84 -2.04
C GLU A 142 -5.43 27.28 -2.38
N GLU A 143 -4.56 27.91 -1.59
CA GLU A 143 -4.08 29.27 -1.86
C GLU A 143 -3.23 29.34 -3.14
N LYS A 144 -2.40 28.31 -3.43
CA LYS A 144 -1.65 28.21 -4.69
C LYS A 144 -2.55 27.99 -5.91
N LYS A 145 -3.70 27.32 -5.76
CA LYS A 145 -4.70 27.17 -6.85
C LYS A 145 -5.45 28.49 -7.10
N GLN A 146 -5.80 29.25 -6.06
CA GLN A 146 -6.48 30.54 -6.21
C GLN A 146 -5.54 31.65 -6.75
N GLN A 147 -4.26 31.66 -6.39
CA GLN A 147 -3.29 32.62 -6.95
C GLN A 147 -2.96 32.35 -8.44
N LYS A 148 -2.91 31.07 -8.87
CA LYS A 148 -2.75 30.73 -10.30
C LYS A 148 -3.98 31.08 -11.15
N ALA A 149 -5.19 31.06 -10.59
CA ALA A 149 -6.40 31.50 -11.29
C ALA A 149 -6.48 33.03 -11.46
N LYS A 150 -5.98 33.82 -10.49
CA LYS A 150 -5.96 35.29 -10.60
C LYS A 150 -4.94 35.85 -11.59
N ASN A 151 -3.81 35.15 -11.82
CA ASN A 151 -2.77 35.61 -12.74
C ASN A 151 -3.02 35.34 -14.24
N LYS A 152 -4.04 34.56 -14.61
CA LYS A 152 -4.38 34.34 -16.04
C LYS A 152 -5.15 35.50 -16.70
N ASN A 153 -5.68 36.46 -15.93
CA ASN A 153 -6.50 37.55 -16.47
C ASN A 153 -5.77 38.91 -16.61
N LYS A 154 -4.42 38.95 -16.54
CA LYS A 154 -3.66 40.22 -16.62
C LYS A 154 -2.75 40.41 -17.83
N PHE A 155 -2.80 39.55 -18.85
CA PHE A 155 -2.13 39.83 -20.12
C PHE A 155 -3.15 40.30 -21.16
N LYS A 156 -3.45 41.61 -21.15
CA LYS A 156 -4.00 42.29 -22.33
C LYS A 156 -2.83 42.61 -23.26
N ILE A 157 -2.81 42.01 -24.44
CA ILE A 157 -1.98 42.43 -25.57
C ILE A 157 -2.52 43.78 -26.03
N VAL A 158 -1.67 44.81 -26.05
CA VAL A 158 -1.95 46.09 -26.71
C VAL A 158 -1.59 45.90 -28.19
N LYS A 159 -2.52 46.25 -29.08
CA LYS A 159 -2.35 46.24 -30.55
C LYS A 159 -1.43 47.36 -31.01
#